data_AF-A0A1G0WST8-F1
#
_entry.id   AF-A0A1G0WST8-F1
#
_cell.length_a   1.000
_cell.length_b   1.000
_cell.length_c   1.000
_cell.angle_alpha   90.00
_cell.angle_beta   90.00
_cell.angle_gamma   90.00
#
_symmetry.space_group_name_H-M   'P 1'
#
loop_
_entity.id
_entity.type
_entity.pdbx_description
1 polymer ?
#
loop_
_entity_poly.entity_id
_entity_poly.type
_entity_poly.pdbx_seq_one_letter_code
_entity_poly.pdbx_strand_id
1 'polypeptide(L)'
;MINNMVIEMYDLEKVFDTIKRNVVWILLIIFAVMLINLETTEIRTFILIVITECIAMALSGVAQFVYTRIDFTKESANNNLGYIFLGVHICVGLIILGVYIVQFSN
;
A
#
# COMPACT_ATOMS: atom_id res chain seq x y z
N MET A 1 16.72 -37.29 4.42
CA MET A 1 17.62 -36.14 4.68
C MET A 1 17.62 -35.13 3.52
N ILE A 2 17.71 -35.58 2.26
CA ILE A 2 17.65 -34.69 1.07
C ILE A 2 16.28 -33.98 0.93
N ASN A 3 15.16 -34.67 1.18
CA ASN A 3 13.83 -34.06 1.10
C ASN A 3 13.60 -32.91 2.10
N ASN A 4 14.17 -32.96 3.30
CA ASN A 4 14.01 -31.88 4.28
C ASN A 4 14.81 -30.62 3.87
N MET A 5 15.98 -30.81 3.26
CA MET A 5 16.81 -29.71 2.76
C MET A 5 16.14 -28.97 1.59
N VAL A 6 15.45 -29.69 0.70
CA VAL A 6 14.72 -29.08 -0.44
C VAL A 6 13.50 -28.30 0.05
N ILE A 7 12.81 -28.77 1.09
CA ILE A 7 11.67 -28.07 1.69
C ILE A 7 12.13 -26.76 2.36
N GLU A 8 13.21 -26.79 3.15
CA GLU A 8 13.77 -25.57 3.77
C GLU A 8 14.25 -24.55 2.74
N MET A 9 14.85 -24.99 1.63
CA MET A 9 15.30 -24.09 0.57
C MET A 9 14.13 -23.43 -0.17
N TYR A 10 13.05 -24.18 -0.42
CA TYR A 10 11.82 -23.66 -1.03
C TYR A 10 11.10 -22.64 -0.14
N ASP A 11 11.10 -22.86 1.18
CA ASP A 11 10.53 -21.90 2.13
C ASP A 11 11.39 -20.63 2.26
N LEU A 12 12.73 -20.75 2.23
CA LEU A 12 13.64 -19.61 2.22
C LEU A 12 13.46 -18.72 0.97
N GLU A 13 13.33 -19.32 -0.21
CA GLU A 13 13.07 -18.58 -1.45
C GLU A 13 11.73 -17.84 -1.42
N LYS A 14 10.67 -18.48 -0.91
CA LYS A 14 9.36 -17.83 -0.72
C LYS A 14 9.39 -16.67 0.25
N VAL A 15 10.09 -16.82 1.37
CA VAL A 15 10.25 -15.74 2.36
C VAL A 15 11.02 -14.58 1.73
N PHE A 16 12.10 -14.86 0.99
CA PHE A 16 12.88 -13.85 0.30
C PHE A 16 12.07 -13.10 -0.77
N ASP A 17 11.27 -13.82 -1.58
CA ASP A 17 10.38 -13.20 -2.56
C ASP A 17 9.28 -12.35 -1.92
N THR A 18 8.77 -12.77 -0.76
CA THR A 18 7.78 -12.01 0.01
C THR A 18 8.40 -10.74 0.60
N ILE A 19 9.62 -10.81 1.12
CA ILE A 19 10.36 -9.65 1.63
C ILE A 19 10.68 -8.68 0.49
N LYS A 20 11.17 -9.18 -0.66
CA LYS A 20 11.49 -8.36 -1.82
C LYS A 20 10.26 -7.61 -2.35
N ARG A 21 9.08 -8.24 -2.32
CA ARG A 21 7.80 -7.62 -2.72
C ARG A 21 7.33 -6.52 -1.77
N ASN A 22 7.65 -6.64 -0.49
CA ASN A 22 7.16 -5.72 0.55
C ASN A 22 8.26 -4.78 1.09
N VAL A 23 9.47 -4.81 0.52
CA VAL A 23 10.62 -4.02 1.00
C VAL A 23 10.32 -2.52 1.00
N VAL A 24 9.62 -2.03 -0.03
CA VAL A 24 9.21 -0.62 -0.14
C VAL A 24 8.25 -0.24 0.98
N TRP A 25 7.32 -1.14 1.31
CA TRP A 25 6.37 -0.97 2.41
C TRP A 25 7.04 -0.98 3.78
N ILE A 26 7.95 -1.93 4.00
CA ILE A 26 8.70 -2.04 5.25
C ILE A 26 9.54 -0.78 5.48
N LEU A 27 10.20 -0.26 4.43
CA LEU A 27 10.96 0.99 4.50
C LEU A 27 10.08 2.19 4.83
N LEU A 28 8.90 2.30 4.21
CA LEU A 28 7.93 3.38 4.51
C LEU A 28 7.46 3.34 5.97
N ILE A 29 7.18 2.16 6.51
CA ILE A 29 6.77 1.99 7.91
C ILE A 29 7.90 2.39 8.86
N ILE A 30 9.12 1.90 8.61
CA ILE A 30 10.29 2.26 9.44
C ILE A 30 10.53 3.78 9.42
N PHE A 31 10.44 4.39 8.23
CA PHE A 31 10.60 5.83 8.08
C PHE A 31 9.53 6.63 8.83
N ALA A 32 8.27 6.19 8.78
CA ALA A 32 7.18 6.81 9.54
C ALA A 32 7.40 6.72 11.05
N VAL A 33 7.86 5.57 11.56
CA VAL A 33 8.15 5.37 12.98
C VAL A 33 9.29 6.26 13.46
N MET A 34 10.34 6.46 12.65
CA MET A 34 11.44 7.36 13.00
C MET A 34 10.99 8.82 13.14
N LEU A 35 9.98 9.23 12.37
CA LEU A 35 9.50 10.61 12.34
C LEU A 35 8.50 10.96 13.45
N ILE A 36 7.88 9.97 14.09
CA ILE A 36 6.83 10.17 15.12
C ILE A 36 7.26 11.07 16.29
N ASN A 37 8.55 11.06 16.66
CA ASN A 37 9.06 11.83 17.81
C ASN A 37 9.44 13.28 17.49
N LEU A 38 9.39 13.70 16.23
CA LEU A 38 9.70 15.09 15.89
C LEU A 38 8.41 15.94 15.91
N GLU A 39 8.36 16.90 16.84
CA GLU A 39 7.17 17.72 17.09
C GLU A 39 6.94 18.85 16.08
N THR A 40 7.73 18.94 15.00
CA THR A 40 7.55 20.00 14.02
C THR A 40 6.29 19.75 13.17
N THR A 41 5.58 20.83 12.84
CA THR A 41 4.30 20.78 12.11
C THR A 41 4.46 20.13 10.72
N GLU A 42 5.62 20.30 10.11
CA GLU A 42 5.98 19.70 8.83
C GLU A 42 6.03 18.17 8.93
N ILE A 43 6.59 17.65 10.02
CA ILE A 43 6.76 16.20 10.20
C ILE A 43 5.42 15.53 10.50
N ARG A 44 4.54 16.19 11.27
CA ARG A 44 3.16 15.71 11.46
C ARG A 44 2.40 15.61 10.14
N THR A 45 2.53 16.62 9.28
CA THR A 45 1.94 16.60 7.94
C THR A 45 2.53 15.48 7.09
N PHE A 46 3.85 15.28 7.16
CA PHE A 46 4.52 14.20 6.44
C PHE A 46 4.04 12.81 6.89
N ILE A 47 3.90 12.58 8.19
CA ILE A 47 3.36 11.33 8.75
C ILE A 47 1.92 11.09 8.27
N LEU A 48 1.08 12.14 8.25
CA LEU A 48 -0.29 12.05 7.75
C LEU A 48 -0.31 11.60 6.28
N ILE A 49 0.56 12.16 5.44
CA ILE A 49 0.71 11.76 4.04
C ILE A 49 1.13 10.29 3.94
N VAL A 50 2.15 9.86 4.69
CA VAL A 50 2.62 8.47 4.64
C VAL A 50 1.52 7.48 5.08
N ILE A 51 0.80 7.78 6.16
CA ILE A 51 -0.32 6.93 6.63
C ILE A 51 -1.40 6.85 5.55
N THR A 52 -1.74 7.99 4.95
CA THR A 52 -2.73 8.08 3.87
C THR A 52 -2.35 7.21 2.67
N GLU A 53 -1.11 7.32 2.21
CA GLU A 53 -0.59 6.55 1.07
C GLU A 53 -0.59 5.05 1.38
N CYS A 54 -0.25 4.66 2.61
CA CYS A 54 -0.36 3.27 3.05
C CYS A 54 -1.81 2.76 2.97
N ILE A 55 -2.79 3.55 3.43
CA ILE A 55 -4.21 3.19 3.31
C ILE A 55 -4.63 3.06 1.85
N ALA A 56 -4.25 4.01 0.99
CA ALA A 56 -4.58 3.99 -0.44
C ALA A 56 -3.96 2.78 -1.16
N MET A 57 -2.72 2.44 -0.85
CA MET A 57 -2.05 1.25 -1.40
C MET A 57 -2.72 -0.05 -0.93
N ALA A 58 -3.08 -0.17 0.35
CA ALA A 58 -3.77 -1.35 0.87
C ALA A 58 -5.14 -1.54 0.20
N LEU A 59 -5.93 -0.47 0.07
CA LEU A 59 -7.23 -0.49 -0.61
C LEU A 59 -7.09 -0.79 -2.10
N SER A 60 -6.03 -0.31 -2.76
CA SER A 60 -5.73 -0.64 -4.17
C SER A 60 -5.48 -2.14 -4.36
N GLY A 61 -4.77 -2.78 -3.42
CA GLY A 61 -4.56 -4.23 -3.43
C GLY A 61 -5.87 -5.02 -3.26
N VAL A 62 -6.75 -4.57 -2.36
CA VAL A 62 -8.08 -5.17 -2.18
C VAL A 62 -8.92 -5.01 -3.46
N ALA A 63 -8.94 -3.82 -4.05
CA ALA A 63 -9.67 -3.55 -5.28
C ALA A 63 -9.15 -4.39 -6.46
N GLN A 64 -7.82 -4.56 -6.58
CA GLN A 64 -7.22 -5.45 -7.56
C GLN A 64 -7.61 -6.92 -7.34
N PHE A 65 -7.61 -7.38 -6.09
CA PHE A 65 -8.04 -8.75 -5.75
C PHE A 65 -9.50 -8.99 -6.15
N VAL A 66 -10.40 -8.05 -5.83
CA VAL A 66 -11.82 -8.14 -6.23
C VAL A 66 -11.97 -8.11 -7.75
N TYR A 67 -11.27 -7.19 -8.42
CA TYR A 67 -11.28 -7.05 -9.88
C TYR A 67 -10.86 -8.33 -10.59
N THR A 68 -9.82 -9.01 -10.09
CA THR A 68 -9.32 -10.27 -10.67
C THR A 68 -10.19 -11.49 -10.36
N ARG A 69 -11.07 -11.42 -9.37
CA ARG A 69 -12.00 -12.50 -8.99
C ARG A 69 -13.33 -12.44 -9.72
N ILE A 70 -13.75 -11.25 -10.15
CA ILE A 70 -14.92 -11.07 -11.00
C ILE A 70 -14.46 -11.29 -12.44
N ASP A 71 -15.04 -12.26 -13.14
CA ASP A 71 -14.60 -12.74 -14.44
C ASP A 71 -14.85 -11.71 -15.57
N PHE A 72 -14.04 -10.64 -15.59
CA PHE A 72 -13.99 -9.62 -16.65
C PHE A 72 -13.01 -9.99 -17.77
N THR A 73 -12.55 -11.24 -17.83
CA THR A 73 -11.39 -11.69 -18.61
C THR A 73 -11.58 -11.71 -20.14
N LYS A 74 -12.67 -11.15 -20.69
CA LYS A 74 -12.90 -11.13 -22.14
C LYS A 74 -12.15 -10.02 -22.89
N GLU A 75 -11.70 -8.97 -22.22
CA GLU A 75 -10.82 -7.94 -22.80
C GLU A 75 -9.80 -7.47 -21.77
N SER A 76 -8.56 -7.95 -21.85
CA SER A 76 -7.47 -7.44 -21.01
C SER A 76 -7.01 -6.08 -21.52
N ALA A 77 -7.65 -5.01 -21.07
CA ALA A 77 -7.06 -3.68 -21.22
C ALA A 77 -5.79 -3.60 -20.34
N ASN A 78 -4.63 -3.39 -20.98
CA ASN A 78 -3.30 -3.41 -20.35
C ASN A 78 -3.13 -2.43 -19.16
N ASN A 79 -4.06 -1.49 -18.96
CA ASN A 79 -3.97 -0.42 -17.95
C ASN A 79 -4.97 -0.53 -16.79
N ASN A 80 -5.69 -1.65 -16.63
CA ASN A 80 -6.73 -1.78 -15.59
C ASN A 80 -6.17 -1.62 -14.16
N LEU A 81 -4.94 -2.08 -13.93
CA LEU A 81 -4.26 -1.89 -12.64
C LEU A 81 -4.01 -0.40 -12.34
N GLY A 82 -3.59 0.37 -13.35
CA GLY A 82 -3.35 1.80 -13.21
C GLY A 82 -4.63 2.58 -12.91
N TYR A 83 -5.75 2.22 -13.53
CA TYR A 83 -7.04 2.85 -13.24
C TYR A 83 -7.58 2.50 -11.85
N ILE A 84 -7.39 1.26 -11.39
CA ILE A 84 -7.74 0.87 -10.02
C ILE A 84 -6.92 1.69 -9.01
N PHE A 85 -5.61 1.77 -9.22
CA PHE A 85 -4.72 2.56 -8.36
C PHE A 85 -5.12 4.04 -8.33
N LEU A 86 -5.31 4.65 -9.51
CA LEU A 86 -5.70 6.05 -9.64
C LEU A 86 -7.06 6.33 -8.98
N GLY A 87 -8.04 5.46 -9.20
CA GLY A 87 -9.39 5.60 -8.63
C GLY A 87 -9.37 5.59 -7.11
N VAL A 88 -8.65 4.64 -6.50
CA VAL A 88 -8.52 4.55 -5.04
C VAL A 88 -7.82 5.80 -4.47
N HIS A 89 -6.76 6.30 -5.11
CA HIS A 89 -6.04 7.49 -4.64
C HIS A 89 -6.90 8.76 -4.72
N ILE A 90 -7.71 8.91 -5.77
CA ILE A 90 -8.68 10.01 -5.86
C ILE A 90 -9.70 9.92 -4.73
N CYS A 91 -10.29 8.74 -4.48
CA CYS A 91 -11.26 8.56 -3.41
C CYS A 91 -10.68 8.86 -2.03
N VAL A 92 -9.50 8.32 -1.71
CA VAL A 92 -8.83 8.58 -0.43
C VAL A 92 -8.44 10.06 -0.30
N GLY A 93 -7.91 10.66 -1.37
CA GLY A 93 -7.56 12.08 -1.40
C GLY A 93 -8.77 13.00 -1.16
N LEU A 94 -9.93 12.69 -1.74
CA LEU A 94 -11.17 13.43 -1.51
C LEU A 94 -11.68 13.32 -0.07
N ILE A 95 -11.57 12.14 0.55
CA ILE A 95 -11.93 11.94 1.96
C ILE A 95 -11.07 12.85 2.85
N ILE A 96 -9.76 12.88 2.61
CA ILE A 96 -8.83 13.68 3.42
C ILE A 96 -9.05 15.16 3.20
N LEU A 97 -9.26 15.58 1.95
CA LEU A 97 -9.61 16.96 1.63
C LEU A 97 -10.86 17.38 2.40
N GLY A 98 -11.90 16.54 2.45
CA GLY A 98 -13.12 16.79 3.22
C GLY A 98 -12.86 16.94 4.72
N VAL A 99 -12.06 16.04 5.32
CA VAL A 99 -11.66 16.14 6.73
C VAL A 99 -10.88 17.44 7.00
N TYR A 100 -9.96 17.80 6.12
CA TYR A 100 -9.15 19.02 6.24
C TYR A 100 -10.02 20.28 6.17
N ILE A 101 -10.95 20.35 5.21
CA ILE A 101 -11.89 21.48 5.10
C ILE A 101 -12.67 21.64 6.40
N VAL A 102 -13.26 20.56 6.93
CA VAL A 102 -14.04 20.61 8.18
C VAL A 102 -13.18 21.04 9.38
N GLN A 103 -11.92 20.59 9.44
CA GLN A 103 -11.01 20.91 10.53
C GLN A 103 -10.55 22.37 10.55
N PHE A 104 -10.42 23.00 9.37
CA PHE A 104 -9.85 24.36 9.23
C PHE A 104 -10.85 25.43 8.77
N SER A 105 -12.13 25.10 8.57
CA SER A 105 -13.17 26.07 8.20
C SER A 105 -13.82 26.76 9.41
N ASN A 106 -13.30 26.59 10.62
CA ASN A 106 -13.80 27.16 11.88
C ASN A 106 -12.64 27.81 12.64
#